data_AF-A0A2M7AG09-F1
#
_entry.id   AF-A0A2M7AG09-F1
#
_cell.length_a   1.000
_cell.length_b   1.000
_cell.length_c   1.000
_cell.angle_alpha   90.00
_cell.angle_beta   90.00
_cell.angle_gamma   90.00
#
_symmetry.space_group_name_H-M   'P 1'
#
loop_
_entity.id
_entity.type
_entity.pdbx_description
1 polymer ?
#
loop_
_entity_poly.entity_id
_entity_poly.type
_entity_poly.pdbx_seq_one_letter_code
_entity_poly.pdbx_strand_id
1 'polypeptide(L)'
;MPQRNHPRSHGSGEFQLADFKRHGDNVVFEPGALVFHPQTISLGSDVYVGHYAILKGYHRNEMILGSDVWIGQGCFLHSAGGIRIGDHVGIA
;
A
#
# COMPACT_ATOMS: atom_id res chain seq x y z
N MET A 1 19.51 -33.24 -3.21
CA MET A 1 19.00 -32.17 -2.33
C MET A 1 18.57 -31.01 -3.21
N PRO A 2 17.31 -30.54 -3.17
CA PRO A 2 16.93 -29.35 -3.93
C PRO A 2 17.73 -28.15 -3.40
N GLN A 3 18.33 -27.37 -4.30
CA GLN A 3 19.01 -26.14 -3.91
C GLN A 3 18.01 -25.22 -3.19
N ARG A 4 18.30 -24.88 -1.93
CA ARG A 4 17.52 -23.91 -1.18
C ARG A 4 17.73 -22.55 -1.86
N ASN A 5 16.67 -21.96 -2.38
CA ASN A 5 16.72 -20.58 -2.85
C ASN A 5 17.12 -19.69 -1.67
N HIS A 6 18.16 -18.89 -1.88
CA HIS A 6 18.56 -17.88 -0.91
C HIS A 6 17.45 -16.82 -0.79
N PRO A 7 17.15 -16.33 0.43
CA PRO A 7 16.20 -15.24 0.60
C PRO A 7 16.70 -14.01 -0.18
N ARG A 8 15.77 -13.31 -0.82
CA ARG A 8 16.05 -12.06 -1.55
C ARG A 8 15.34 -10.91 -0.86
N SER A 9 15.95 -9.73 -0.93
CA SER A 9 15.30 -8.50 -0.49
C SER A 9 14.03 -8.22 -1.30
N HIS A 10 13.05 -7.58 -0.68
CA HIS A 10 11.84 -7.08 -1.35
C HIS A 10 12.05 -5.68 -1.96
N GLY A 11 13.25 -5.12 -1.86
CA GLY A 11 13.56 -3.73 -2.23
C GLY A 11 13.39 -2.76 -1.06
N SER A 12 13.57 -1.47 -1.32
CA SER A 12 13.45 -0.40 -0.32
C SER A 12 12.00 -0.13 0.09
N GLY A 13 11.05 -0.35 -0.82
CA GLY A 13 9.66 0.10 -0.64
C GLY A 13 9.47 1.60 -0.88
N GLU A 14 10.50 2.30 -1.37
CA GLU A 14 10.36 3.66 -1.90
C GLU A 14 9.51 3.62 -3.17
N PHE A 15 8.73 4.68 -3.38
CA PHE A 15 7.75 4.75 -4.46
C PHE A 15 7.55 6.20 -4.91
N GLN A 16 6.96 6.35 -6.10
CA GLN A 16 6.37 7.58 -6.58
C GLN A 16 4.86 7.39 -6.70
N LEU A 17 4.09 8.49 -6.58
CA LEU A 17 2.63 8.42 -6.72
C LEU A 17 2.21 7.86 -8.10
N ALA A 18 3.01 8.11 -9.13
CA ALA A 18 2.81 7.59 -10.48
C ALA A 18 2.99 6.06 -10.62
N ASP A 19 3.62 5.40 -9.64
CA ASP A 19 3.79 3.94 -9.65
C ASP A 19 2.50 3.19 -9.28
N PHE A 20 1.52 3.89 -8.70
CA PHE A 20 0.25 3.30 -8.31
C PHE A 20 -0.58 2.90 -9.52
N LYS A 21 -1.39 1.85 -9.36
CA LYS A 21 -2.33 1.43 -10.41
C LYS A 21 -3.26 2.58 -10.79
N ARG A 22 -3.80 3.26 -9.78
CA ARG A 22 -4.63 4.47 -9.85
C ARG A 22 -4.53 5.24 -8.54
N HIS A 23 -4.65 6.56 -8.60
CA HIS A 23 -4.83 7.39 -7.42
C HIS A 23 -5.81 8.53 -7.74
N GLY A 24 -6.56 8.97 -6.73
CA GLY A 24 -7.35 10.20 -6.81
C GLY A 24 -6.52 11.44 -6.51
N ASP A 25 -7.22 12.54 -6.27
CA ASP A 25 -6.62 13.81 -5.84
C ASP A 25 -6.34 13.79 -4.33
N ASN A 26 -5.45 14.67 -3.86
CA ASN A 26 -5.16 14.88 -2.43
C ASN A 26 -4.74 13.62 -1.66
N VAL A 27 -3.91 12.76 -2.27
CA VAL A 27 -3.31 11.61 -1.58
C VAL A 27 -2.03 12.05 -0.86
N VAL A 28 -1.97 11.77 0.44
CA VAL A 28 -0.84 12.13 1.31
C VAL A 28 -0.19 10.88 1.88
N PHE A 29 1.15 10.83 1.79
CA PHE A 29 1.98 9.84 2.47
C PHE A 29 2.93 10.57 3.41
N GLU A 30 2.86 10.23 4.68
CA GLU A 30 3.78 10.76 5.67
C GLU A 30 5.17 10.13 5.56
N PRO A 31 6.21 10.82 6.06
CA PRO A 31 7.57 10.31 6.09
C PRO A 31 7.67 8.88 6.63
N GLY A 32 8.46 8.06 5.92
CA GLY A 32 8.73 6.68 6.27
C GLY A 32 7.66 5.68 5.84
N ALA A 33 6.54 6.12 5.25
CA ALA A 33 5.63 5.19 4.61
C ALA A 33 6.34 4.42 3.48
N LEU A 34 6.11 3.11 3.42
CA LEU A 34 6.70 2.23 2.40
C LEU A 34 5.60 1.54 1.60
N VAL A 35 5.81 1.42 0.29
CA VAL A 35 4.85 0.79 -0.61
C VAL A 35 5.56 -0.26 -1.45
N PHE A 36 5.03 -1.48 -1.41
CA PHE A 36 5.52 -2.59 -2.20
C PHE A 36 4.47 -2.99 -3.22
N HIS A 37 4.88 -3.22 -4.47
CA HIS A 37 3.97 -3.50 -5.59
C HIS A 37 2.87 -2.43 -5.78
N PRO A 38 3.21 -1.13 -5.83
CA PRO A 38 2.23 -0.04 -5.99
C PRO A 38 1.33 -0.20 -7.23
N GLN A 39 1.81 -0.85 -8.28
CA GLN A 39 1.06 -1.13 -9.50
C GLN A 39 -0.16 -2.06 -9.29
N THR A 40 -0.34 -2.62 -8.09
CA THR A 40 -1.54 -3.39 -7.70
C THR A 40 -2.39 -2.70 -6.63
N ILE A 41 -2.12 -1.42 -6.35
CA ILE A 41 -2.82 -0.62 -5.35
C ILE A 41 -3.57 0.52 -6.04
N SER A 42 -4.85 0.66 -5.72
CA SER A 42 -5.70 1.78 -6.17
C SER A 42 -6.16 2.60 -4.97
N LEU A 43 -6.02 3.92 -5.07
CA LEU A 43 -6.39 4.88 -4.04
C LEU A 43 -7.50 5.79 -4.57
N GLY A 44 -8.51 6.08 -3.75
CA GLY A 44 -9.48 7.15 -4.00
C GLY A 44 -8.85 8.53 -3.82
N SER A 45 -9.71 9.56 -3.80
CA SER A 45 -9.30 10.91 -3.40
C SER A 45 -9.29 11.07 -1.88
N ASP A 46 -8.50 12.03 -1.38
CA ASP A 46 -8.45 12.40 0.04
C ASP A 46 -8.02 11.22 0.94
N VAL A 47 -7.05 10.45 0.46
CA VAL A 47 -6.45 9.33 1.21
C VAL A 47 -5.23 9.81 1.96
N TYR A 48 -5.19 9.56 3.27
CA TYR A 48 -4.05 9.85 4.13
C TYR A 48 -3.40 8.56 4.64
N VAL A 49 -2.08 8.47 4.48
CA VAL A 49 -1.27 7.34 4.95
C VAL A 49 -0.25 7.85 5.97
N GLY A 50 -0.43 7.44 7.22
CA GLY A 50 0.36 7.90 8.36
C GLY A 50 1.81 7.40 8.37
N HIS A 51 2.61 8.03 9.24
CA HIS A 51 4.04 7.80 9.37
C HIS A 51 4.37 6.31 9.51
N TYR A 52 5.39 5.84 8.79
CA TYR A 52 5.88 4.46 8.86
C TYR A 52 4.84 3.36 8.54
N ALA A 53 3.69 3.71 7.97
CA ALA A 53 2.76 2.70 7.48
C ALA A 53 3.36 1.95 6.27
N ILE A 54 3.01 0.68 6.12
CA ILE A 54 3.46 -0.14 5.01
C ILE A 54 2.25 -0.67 4.24
N LEU A 55 2.14 -0.27 2.98
CA LEU A 55 1.16 -0.81 2.04
C LEU A 55 1.84 -1.83 1.13
N LYS A 56 1.59 -3.11 1.37
CA LYS A 56 2.15 -4.20 0.58
C LYS A 56 1.11 -4.80 -0.35
N GLY A 57 1.17 -4.35 -1.60
CA GLY A 57 0.53 -4.95 -2.77
C GLY A 57 1.00 -6.40 -2.97
N TYR A 58 0.24 -7.16 -3.73
CA TYR A 58 0.61 -8.52 -4.13
C TYR A 58 0.35 -8.74 -5.61
N HIS A 59 1.16 -9.55 -6.29
CA HIS A 59 1.07 -9.72 -7.76
C HIS A 59 -0.19 -10.47 -8.23
N ARG A 60 -0.94 -11.10 -7.33
CA ARG A 60 -2.16 -11.87 -7.68
C ARG A 60 -3.47 -11.18 -7.34
N ASN A 61 -3.44 -10.11 -6.54
CA ASN A 61 -4.64 -9.46 -6.01
C ASN A 61 -4.39 -7.97 -5.77
N GLU A 62 -5.46 -7.23 -5.50
CA GLU A 62 -5.38 -5.78 -5.39
C GLU A 62 -5.65 -5.30 -3.98
N MET A 63 -5.02 -4.17 -3.65
CA MET A 63 -5.41 -3.33 -2.53
C MET A 63 -6.20 -2.14 -3.08
N ILE A 64 -7.44 -1.96 -2.63
CA ILE A 64 -8.30 -0.87 -3.07
C ILE A 64 -8.73 -0.09 -1.82
N LEU A 65 -8.33 1.18 -1.76
CA LEU A 65 -8.78 2.15 -0.76
C LEU A 65 -9.76 3.10 -1.46
N GLY A 66 -10.94 3.27 -0.86
CA GLY A 66 -11.92 4.27 -1.27
C GLY A 66 -11.44 5.70 -1.03
N SER A 67 -12.37 6.64 -1.10
CA SER A 67 -12.15 8.06 -0.79
C SER A 67 -12.27 8.35 0.70
N ASP A 68 -11.64 9.44 1.16
CA ASP A 68 -11.67 9.87 2.56
C ASP A 68 -11.20 8.76 3.53
N VAL A 69 -10.14 8.04 3.15
CA VAL A 69 -9.57 6.94 3.93
C VAL A 69 -8.37 7.42 4.74
N TRP A 70 -8.34 7.05 6.02
CA TRP A 70 -7.20 7.27 6.91
C TRP A 70 -6.55 5.95 7.31
N ILE A 71 -5.30 5.75 6.88
CA ILE A 71 -4.43 4.69 7.40
C ILE A 71 -3.52 5.28 8.49
N GLY A 72 -3.61 4.72 9.69
CA GLY A 72 -2.85 5.12 10.87
C GLY A 72 -1.34 4.89 10.71
N GLN A 73 -0.58 5.56 11.58
CA GLN A 73 0.87 5.39 11.66
C GLN A 73 1.25 3.95 12.04
N GLY A 74 2.28 3.42 11.40
CA GLY A 74 2.80 2.09 11.67
C GLY A 74 1.89 0.91 11.25
N CYS A 75 0.74 1.17 10.63
CA CYS A 75 -0.11 0.09 10.12
C CYS A 75 0.62 -0.72 9.04
N PHE A 76 0.41 -2.04 9.03
CA PHE A 76 0.95 -2.94 8.01
C PHE A 76 -0.20 -3.67 7.28
N LEU A 77 -0.42 -3.33 6.01
CA LEU A 77 -1.47 -3.92 5.18
C LEU A 77 -0.85 -4.79 4.09
N HIS A 78 -1.24 -6.06 4.02
CA HIS A 78 -0.74 -7.01 3.01
C HIS A 78 -1.88 -7.63 2.20
N SER A 79 -1.98 -7.25 0.92
CA SER A 79 -3.11 -7.61 0.06
C SER A 79 -2.96 -8.95 -0.69
N ALA A 80 -2.32 -9.96 -0.07
CA ALA A 80 -2.16 -11.28 -0.68
C ALA A 80 -3.49 -11.92 -1.11
N GLY A 81 -4.52 -11.80 -0.27
CA GLY A 81 -5.90 -12.22 -0.57
C GLY A 81 -6.78 -11.13 -1.16
N GLY A 82 -6.21 -9.95 -1.43
CA GLY A 82 -6.93 -8.72 -1.71
C GLY A 82 -7.36 -7.99 -0.44
N ILE A 83 -7.40 -6.66 -0.50
CA ILE A 83 -7.96 -5.79 0.55
C ILE A 83 -8.85 -4.77 -0.15
N ARG A 84 -10.07 -4.58 0.36
CA ARG A 84 -10.99 -3.51 -0.06
C ARG A 84 -11.42 -2.74 1.17
N ILE A 85 -11.05 -1.47 1.23
CA ILE A 85 -11.45 -0.52 2.25
C ILE A 85 -12.40 0.46 1.57
N GLY A 86 -13.62 0.59 2.08
CA GLY A 86 -14.63 1.50 1.54
C GLY A 86 -14.31 2.96 1.86
N ASP A 87 -15.22 3.85 1.44
CA ASP A 87 -15.09 5.28 1.68
C ASP A 87 -15.29 5.64 3.16
N HIS A 88 -14.68 6.73 3.62
CA HIS A 88 -14.82 7.27 4.98
C HIS A 88 -14.38 6.33 6.11
N VAL A 89 -13.34 5.52 5.86
CA VAL A 89 -12.84 4.53 6.82
C VAL A 89 -11.51 4.98 7.43
N GLY A 90 -11.43 4.91 8.77
CA GLY A 90 -10.17 4.99 9.51
C GLY A 90 -9.70 3.62 9.97
N ILE A 91 -8.41 3.33 9.83
CA ILE A 91 -7.73 2.14 10.34
C ILE A 91 -6.57 2.60 11.22
N ALA A 92 -6.43 2.03 12.42
CA ALA A 92 -5.35 2.29 13.37
C ALA A 92 -4.68 0.98 13.79
#